data_AF-A0A497DBR1-F1
#
_entry.id   AF-A0A497DBR1-F1
#
_cell.length_a   1.000
_cell.length_b   1.000
_cell.length_c   1.000
_cell.angle_alpha   90.00
_cell.angle_beta   90.00
_cell.angle_gamma   90.00
#
_symmetry.space_group_name_H-M   'P 1'
#
loop_
_entity.id
_entity.type
_entity.pdbx_description
1 polymer ?
#
loop_
_entity_poly.entity_id
_entity_poly.type
_entity_poly.pdbx_seq_one_letter_code
_entity_poly.pdbx_strand_id
1 'polypeptide(L)' 'DFAHHYQTNKAGLHLTWLITAYHLTNDSATFFNRYFEKLAGTGSLEKQILAGESPEQIRASWQPALDEFKKIRKKYLLYK' A
#
# COMPACT_ATOMS: atom_id res chain seq x y z
N ASP A 1 12.72 14.91 -6.82
CA ASP A 1 12.77 14.21 -8.11
C ASP A 1 12.78 12.69 -7.88
N PHE A 2 11.61 12.03 -7.91
CA PHE A 2 11.51 10.63 -7.47
C PHE A 2 12.18 9.65 -8.44
N ALA A 3 12.05 9.91 -9.75
CA ALA A 3 12.63 9.09 -10.80
C ALA A 3 14.17 9.07 -10.72
N HIS A 4 14.77 10.21 -10.41
CA HIS A 4 16.22 10.37 -10.29
C HIS A 4 16.81 9.71 -9.04
N HIS A 5 15.97 9.35 -8.05
CA HIS A 5 16.37 8.66 -6.82
C HIS A 5 15.80 7.25 -6.71
N TYR A 6 15.33 6.66 -7.81
CA TYR A 6 14.70 5.34 -7.81
C TYR A 6 15.54 4.25 -7.13
N GLN A 7 16.87 4.28 -7.30
CA GLN A 7 17.78 3.31 -6.68
C GLN A 7 17.94 3.47 -5.17
N THR A 8 17.72 4.67 -4.64
CA THR A 8 17.87 5.00 -3.21
C THR A 8 16.53 5.08 -2.48
N ASN A 9 15.42 5.03 -3.22
CA ASN A 9 14.08 5.04 -2.64
C ASN A 9 13.87 3.76 -1.83
N LYS A 10 13.25 3.91 -0.65
CA LYS A 10 12.89 2.77 0.19
C LYS A 10 12.01 1.81 -0.61
N ALA A 11 12.46 0.57 -0.76
CA ALA A 11 11.72 -0.47 -1.45
C ALA A 11 10.34 -0.69 -0.81
N GLY A 12 9.31 -0.78 -1.66
CA GLY A 12 7.94 -1.06 -1.25
C GLY A 12 6.92 -0.18 -1.95
N LEU A 13 5.66 -0.35 -1.56
CA LEU A 13 4.56 0.46 -2.08
C LEU A 13 4.64 1.89 -1.51
N HIS A 14 4.63 2.88 -2.38
CA HIS A 14 4.66 4.31 -2.03
C HIS A 14 3.24 4.84 -1.74
N LEU A 15 2.73 4.51 -0.55
CA LEU A 15 1.40 4.94 -0.09
C LEU A 15 1.22 6.47 -0.02
N THR A 16 2.31 7.22 0.16
CA THR A 16 2.26 8.69 0.19
C THR A 16 1.62 9.25 -1.08
N TRP A 17 1.91 8.71 -2.26
CA TRP A 17 1.32 9.22 -3.50
C TRP A 17 -0.18 8.98 -3.56
N LEU A 18 -0.64 7.80 -3.15
CA LEU A 18 -2.05 7.46 -3.14
C LEU A 18 -2.81 8.36 -2.16
N ILE A 19 -2.28 8.53 -0.95
CA ILE A 19 -2.87 9.37 0.10
C ILE A 19 -2.85 10.84 -0.30
N THR A 20 -1.74 11.35 -0.84
CA THR A 20 -1.65 12.73 -1.35
C THR A 20 -2.61 12.95 -2.51
N ALA A 21 -2.71 12.04 -3.47
CA ALA A 21 -3.67 12.14 -4.57
C ALA A 21 -5.12 12.17 -4.06
N TYR A 22 -5.45 11.36 -3.06
CA TYR A 22 -6.75 11.40 -2.39
C TYR A 22 -7.01 12.76 -1.71
N HIS A 23 -6.04 13.32 -1.00
CA HIS A 23 -6.21 14.63 -0.34
C HIS A 23 -6.28 15.81 -1.32
N LEU A 24 -5.68 15.68 -2.50
CA LEU A 24 -5.69 16.71 -3.54
C LEU A 24 -6.87 16.60 -4.51
N THR A 25 -7.69 15.54 -4.42
CA THR A 25 -8.86 15.40 -5.27
C THR A 25 -9.98 16.36 -4.84
N ASN A 26 -10.71 16.90 -5.82
CA ASN A 26 -11.90 17.72 -5.55
C ASN A 26 -13.14 16.88 -5.23
N ASP A 27 -13.15 15.61 -5.64
CA ASP A 27 -14.25 14.69 -5.41
C ASP A 27 -13.75 13.41 -4.74
N SER A 28 -13.80 13.39 -3.41
CA SER A 28 -13.39 12.25 -2.60
C SER A 28 -14.37 11.08 -2.66
N ALA A 29 -15.63 11.32 -3.06
CA ALA A 29 -16.67 10.29 -3.10
C ALA A 29 -16.49 9.31 -4.27
N THR A 30 -15.84 9.76 -5.35
CA THR A 30 -15.60 8.93 -6.55
C THR A 30 -14.15 8.50 -6.73
N PHE A 31 -13.26 8.92 -5.83
CA PHE A 31 -11.81 8.64 -5.93
C PHE A 31 -11.51 7.14 -5.97
N PHE A 32 -12.13 6.36 -5.08
CA PHE A 32 -12.01 4.91 -5.07
C PHE A 32 -13.14 4.28 -5.89
N ASN A 33 -12.79 3.70 -7.04
CA ASN A 33 -13.74 2.98 -7.87
C ASN A 33 -13.92 1.52 -7.40
N ARG A 34 -14.96 0.84 -7.92
CA ARG A 34 -15.30 -0.56 -7.58
C ARG A 34 -14.18 -1.60 -7.81
N TYR A 35 -13.13 -1.25 -8.55
CA TYR A 35 -11.99 -2.14 -8.83
C TYR A 35 -10.84 -1.91 -7.85
N PHE A 36 -10.84 -0.83 -7.06
CA PHE A 36 -9.77 -0.53 -6.13
C PHE A 36 -9.56 -1.69 -5.13
N GLU A 37 -10.63 -2.14 -4.48
CA GLU A 37 -10.58 -3.31 -3.58
C GLU A 37 -10.07 -4.57 -4.28
N LYS A 38 -10.45 -4.79 -5.55
CA LYS A 38 -9.98 -5.96 -6.32
C LYS A 38 -8.47 -5.92 -6.57
N LEU A 39 -7.91 -4.73 -6.81
CA LEU A 39 -6.48 -4.53 -7.02
C LEU A 39 -5.70 -4.55 -5.70
N ALA A 40 -6.27 -3.96 -4.64
CA ALA A 40 -5.69 -3.95 -3.30
C ALA A 40 -5.78 -5.32 -2.61
N GLY A 41 -6.67 -6.20 -3.07
CA GLY A 41 -6.93 -7.53 -2.50
C GLY A 41 -7.85 -7.53 -1.27
N THR A 42 -8.25 -6.36 -0.79
CA THR A 42 -9.15 -6.17 0.37
C THR A 42 -9.65 -4.72 0.43
N GLY A 43 -10.85 -4.51 0.97
CA GLY A 43 -11.37 -3.18 1.28
C GLY A 43 -10.69 -2.47 2.47
N SER A 44 -9.73 -3.12 3.15
CA SER A 44 -9.02 -2.50 4.29
C SER A 44 -8.28 -1.23 3.90
N LEU A 45 -7.52 -1.25 2.80
CA LEU A 45 -6.67 -0.12 2.42
C LEU A 45 -7.49 1.16 2.19
N GLU A 46 -8.63 1.04 1.51
CA GLU A 46 -9.55 2.15 1.28
C GLU A 46 -10.04 2.72 2.62
N LYS A 47 -10.56 1.85 3.51
CA LYS A 47 -11.06 2.25 4.83
C LYS A 47 -10.00 2.97 5.66
N GLN A 48 -8.76 2.51 5.63
CA GLN A 48 -7.66 3.12 6.38
C GLN A 48 -7.30 4.51 5.85
N ILE A 49 -7.30 4.69 4.51
CA ILE A 49 -7.07 6.01 3.89
C ILE A 49 -8.21 6.97 4.24
N LEU A 50 -9.46 6.51 4.17
CA LEU A 50 -10.64 7.30 4.54
C LEU A 50 -10.63 7.67 6.04
N ALA A 51 -10.10 6.80 6.90
CA ALA A 51 -9.93 7.04 8.33
C ALA A 51 -8.74 7.96 8.66
N GLY A 52 -7.93 8.36 7.67
CA GLY A 52 -6.78 9.24 7.87
C GLY A 52 -5.56 8.56 8.49
N GLU A 53 -5.42 7.24 8.34
CA GLU A 53 -4.23 6.52 8.82
C GLU A 53 -2.98 6.92 8.03
N SER A 54 -1.86 7.03 8.75
CA SER A 54 -0.57 7.33 8.13
C SER A 54 -0.05 6.13 7.32
N PRO A 55 0.85 6.36 6.35
CA PRO A 55 1.53 5.28 5.63
C PRO A 55 2.20 4.25 6.55
N GLU A 56 2.66 4.66 7.73
CA GLU A 56 3.31 3.81 8.73
C GLU A 56 2.28 2.92 9.45
N GLN A 57 1.14 3.49 9.84
CA GLN A 57 0.03 2.74 10.46
C GLN A 57 -0.52 1.67 9.50
N ILE A 58 -0.76 2.06 8.24
CA ILE A 58 -1.23 1.12 7.21
C ILE A 58 -0.22 -0.02 7.03
N ARG A 59 1.08 0.27 6.92
CA ARG A 59 2.10 -0.78 6.79
C ARG A 59 2.22 -1.66 8.04
N ALA A 60 2.08 -1.08 9.23
CA ALA A 60 2.07 -1.84 10.47
C ALA A 60 0.91 -2.85 10.49
N SER A 61 -0.26 -2.47 9.96
CA SER A 61 -1.42 -3.39 9.86
C SER A 61 -1.16 -4.60 8.97
N TRP A 62 -0.29 -4.49 7.97
CA TRP A 62 0.06 -5.59 7.05
C TRP A 62 1.15 -6.51 7.59
N GLN A 63 1.97 -6.01 8.52
CA GLN A 63 3.17 -6.68 9.00
C GLN A 63 2.91 -8.12 9.50
N PRO A 64 1.85 -8.41 10.27
CA PRO A 64 1.59 -9.79 10.73
C PRO A 64 1.37 -10.78 9.59
N ALA A 65 0.52 -10.43 8.61
CA ALA A 65 0.23 -11.29 7.46
C ALA A 65 1.43 -11.43 6.52
N LEU A 66 2.23 -10.36 6.37
CA LEU A 66 3.48 -10.42 5.63
C LEU A 66 4.50 -11.36 6.28
N ASP A 67 4.58 -11.38 7.61
CA ASP A 67 5.50 -12.27 8.33
C ASP A 67 5.05 -13.73 8.28
N GLU A 68 3.75 -13.99 8.27
CA GLU A 68 3.20 -15.31 7.98
C GLU A 68 3.52 -15.74 6.53
N PHE A 69 3.24 -14.88 5.55
CA PHE A 69 3.53 -15.15 4.14
C PHE A 69 5.01 -15.43 3.91
N LYS A 70 5.92 -14.67 4.54
CA LYS A 70 7.37 -14.93 4.44
C LYS A 70 7.75 -16.32 4.93
N LYS A 71 7.08 -16.88 5.95
CA LYS A 71 7.32 -18.26 6.41
C LYS A 71 6.89 -19.28 5.36
N ILE A 72 5.74 -19.04 4.70
CA ILE A 72 5.24 -19.89 3.62
C ILE A 72 6.17 -19.81 2.40
N ARG A 73 6.52 -18.59 1.96
CA ARG A 73 7.39 -18.30 0.82
C ARG A 73 8.73 -19.04 0.88
N LYS A 74 9.32 -19.21 2.07
CA LYS A 74 10.61 -19.88 2.25
C LYS A 74 10.64 -21.30 1.66
N LYS A 75 9.51 -22.02 1.67
CA LYS A 75 9.42 -23.40 1.14
C LYS A 75 9.62 -23.48 -0.38
N TYR A 76 9.40 -22.38 -1.09
CA TYR A 76 9.31 -22.33 -2.55
C TYR A 76 10.37 -21.42 -3.19
N LEU A 77 11.34 -20.94 -2.40
CA LEU A 77 12.33 -19.98 -2.87
C LEU A 77 13.46 -20.70 -3.65
N LEU A 78 13.68 -20.29 -4.90
CA LEU A 78 14.72 -20.85 -5.77
C LEU A 78 16.03 -20.05 -5.79
N TYR A 79 16.01 -18.83 -5.24
CA TYR A 79 17.13 -17.88 -5.29
C TYR A 79 17.33 -17.21 -3.93
N LYS A 80 18.56 -16.79 -3.63
CA LYS A 80 18.86 -15.99 -2.44
C LYS A 80 18.46 -14.54 -2.65
#